data_AF-A0A5E4CWQ4-F1
#
_entry.id   AF-A0A5E4CWQ4-F1
#
_cell.length_a   1.000
_cell.length_b   1.000
_cell.length_c   1.000
_cell.angle_alpha   90.00
_cell.angle_beta   90.00
_cell.angle_gamma   90.00
#
_symmetry.space_group_name_H-M   'P 1'
#
loop_
_entity.id
_entity.type
_entity.pdbx_description
1 polymer ?
#
loop_
_entity_poly.entity_id
_entity_poly.type
_entity_poly.pdbx_seq_one_letter_code
_entity_poly.pdbx_strand_id
1 'polypeptide(L)' 'ATDKDTGNYSAMAYRLIIPPIKEGKEGFVVETYTGLIKTAMLFHNMRRSYFKFQVIATDNYGKGLSGKADVL' A
#
# COMPACT_ATOMS: atom_id res chain seq x y z
N ALA A 1 7.11 0.46 8.24
CA ALA A 1 8.28 -0.39 7.96
C ALA A 1 9.51 0.40 8.34
N THR A 2 10.45 -0.20 9.07
CA THR A 2 11.69 0.46 9.50
C THR A 2 12.83 -0.42 9.08
N ASP A 3 13.63 0.08 8.14
CA ASP A 3 14.88 -0.55 7.76
C ASP A 3 16.02 0.02 8.62
N LYS A 4 17.02 -0.82 8.91
CA LYS A 4 18.13 -0.48 9.80
C LYS A 4 19.21 0.37 9.11
N ASP A 5 19.10 0.53 7.79
CA ASP A 5 20.07 1.25 6.98
C ASP A 5 19.88 2.77 7.07
N THR A 6 21.00 3.50 6.93
CA THR A 6 21.06 4.96 7.05
C THR A 6 21.04 5.62 5.67
N GLY A 7 20.36 6.77 5.53
CA GLY A 7 20.37 7.57 4.29
C GLY A 7 19.32 7.15 3.25
N ASN A 8 19.64 7.19 1.96
CA ASN A 8 18.71 6.91 0.84
C ASN A 8 18.09 5.49 0.89
N TYR A 9 18.73 4.54 1.57
CA TYR A 9 18.19 3.20 1.79
C TYR A 9 17.03 3.19 2.80
N SER A 10 16.85 4.28 3.57
CA SER A 10 15.68 4.49 4.43
C SER A 10 14.49 5.13 3.67
N ALA A 11 14.68 5.58 2.44
CA ALA A 11 13.61 6.14 1.61
C ALA A 11 12.76 5.01 1.01
N MET A 12 11.68 4.70 1.70
CA MET A 12 10.74 3.65 1.32
C MET A 12 9.77 4.16 0.24
N ALA A 13 9.61 3.36 -0.81
CA ALA A 13 8.53 3.49 -1.78
C ALA A 13 7.44 2.45 -1.48
N TYR A 14 6.25 2.92 -1.13
CA TYR A 14 5.08 2.08 -0.85
C TYR A 14 4.23 1.88 -2.09
N ARG A 15 3.76 0.65 -2.30
CA ARG A 15 2.78 0.28 -3.34
C ARG A 15 1.79 -0.74 -2.80
N LEU A 16 0.56 -0.72 -3.33
CA LEU A 16 -0.49 -1.67 -2.94
C LEU A 16 -0.66 -2.76 -4.01
N ILE A 17 -0.89 -3.99 -3.56
CA ILE A 17 -1.40 -5.09 -4.38
C ILE A 17 -2.83 -5.35 -3.92
N ILE A 18 -3.79 -4.86 -4.70
CA ILE A 18 -5.21 -4.96 -4.41
C ILE A 18 -5.82 -5.95 -5.41
N PRO A 19 -6.54 -6.99 -4.95
CA PRO A 19 -7.30 -7.86 -5.84
C PRO A 19 -8.30 -7.05 -6.67
N PRO A 20 -8.65 -7.47 -7.89
CA PRO A 20 -9.61 -6.76 -8.73
C PRO A 20 -10.92 -6.51 -7.98
N ILE A 21 -11.28 -5.24 -7.78
CA ILE A 21 -12.55 -4.84 -7.21
C ILE A 21 -13.58 -4.73 -8.34
N LYS A 22 -14.84 -5.08 -8.05
CA LYS A 22 -15.95 -4.90 -9.01
C LYS A 22 -15.94 -3.47 -9.56
N GLU A 23 -16.26 -3.34 -10.85
CA GLU A 23 -16.29 -2.06 -11.59
C GLU A 23 -14.91 -1.42 -11.86
N GLY A 24 -13.80 -2.14 -11.65
CA GLY A 24 -12.46 -1.63 -12.00
C GLY A 24 -11.98 -0.48 -11.12
N LYS A 25 -12.61 -0.30 -9.95
CA LYS A 25 -12.22 0.72 -8.96
C LYS A 25 -10.92 0.31 -8.28
N GLU A 26 -10.03 1.28 -8.05
CA GLU A 26 -8.76 1.05 -7.35
C GLU A 26 -8.97 0.75 -5.85
N GLY A 27 -10.07 1.22 -5.25
CA GLY A 27 -10.44 0.98 -3.86
C GLY A 27 -9.63 1.81 -2.87
N PHE A 28 -8.32 1.63 -2.87
CA PHE A 28 -7.36 2.29 -1.98
C PHE A 28 -6.12 2.73 -2.76
N VAL A 29 -5.54 3.83 -2.33
CA VAL A 29 -4.26 4.34 -2.84
C VAL A 29 -3.32 4.57 -1.66
N VAL A 30 -2.01 4.45 -1.90
CA VAL A 30 -0.99 4.75 -0.89
C VAL A 30 -0.10 5.87 -1.39
N GLU A 31 0.21 6.82 -0.52
CA GLU A 31 1.26 7.79 -0.81
C GLU A 31 2.63 7.11 -0.76
N THR A 32 3.38 7.22 -1.87
CA THR A 32 4.60 6.45 -2.10
C THR A 32 5.66 6.64 -1.02
N TYR A 33 5.82 7.83 -0.45
CA TYR A 33 6.92 8.10 0.50
C TYR A 33 6.49 8.25 1.96
N THR A 34 5.20 8.45 2.22
CA THR A 34 4.66 8.57 3.58
C THR A 34 4.03 7.26 4.07
N GLY A 35 3.60 6.40 3.13
CA GLY A 35 2.87 5.18 3.43
C GLY A 35 1.42 5.43 3.87
N LEU A 36 0.92 6.66 3.73
CA LEU A 36 -0.45 7.00 4.10
C LEU A 36 -1.44 6.38 3.10
N ILE A 37 -2.28 5.47 3.58
CA ILE A 37 -3.34 4.84 2.80
C ILE A 37 -4.56 5.77 2.81
N LYS A 38 -5.11 6.03 1.63
CA LYS A 38 -6.33 6.81 1.42
C LYS A 38 -7.35 5.99 0.63
N THR A 39 -8.62 6.32 0.82
CA THR A 39 -9.73 5.71 0.09
C THR A 39 -9.86 6.34 -1.29
N ALA A 40 -9.99 5.51 -2.34
CA ALA A 40 -10.19 5.95 -3.72
C ALA A 40 -11.61 5.69 -4.25
N MET A 41 -12.52 5.22 -3.40
CA MET A 41 -13.93 4.99 -3.74
C MET A 41 -14.86 5.29 -2.57
N LEU A 42 -16.14 5.46 -2.89
CA LEU A 42 -17.21 5.58 -1.91
C LEU A 42 -17.74 4.19 -1.50
N PHE A 43 -17.95 3.97 -0.20
CA PHE A 43 -18.40 2.68 0.35
C PHE A 43 -19.89 2.68 0.71
N HIS A 44 -20.76 3.08 -0.22
CA HIS A 44 -22.21 3.12 0.03
C HIS A 44 -22.79 1.71 0.12
N ASN A 45 -23.56 1.41 1.16
CA ASN A 45 -24.19 0.10 1.41
C ASN A 45 -23.22 -1.08 1.56
N MET A 46 -21.92 -0.83 1.79
CA MET A 46 -20.89 -1.87 1.93
C MET A 46 -20.63 -2.26 3.40
N ARG A 47 -21.64 -2.15 4.26
CA ARG A 47 -21.49 -2.45 5.70
C ARG A 47 -21.16 -3.93 5.88
N ARG A 48 -20.13 -4.22 6.69
CA ARG A 48 -19.54 -5.56 6.93
C ARG A 48 -18.77 -6.17 5.74
N SER A 49 -18.62 -5.44 4.62
CA SER A 49 -17.61 -5.80 3.63
C SER A 49 -16.22 -5.47 4.18
N TYR A 50 -15.25 -6.33 3.94
CA TYR A 50 -13.85 -6.12 4.29
C TYR A 50 -12.99 -6.27 3.03
N PHE A 51 -11.86 -5.59 3.00
CA PHE A 51 -10.92 -5.62 1.89
C PHE A 51 -9.59 -6.10 2.40
N LYS A 52 -9.11 -7.21 1.85
CA LYS A 52 -7.77 -7.71 2.12
C LYS A 52 -6.86 -7.35 0.96
N PHE A 53 -5.77 -6.68 1.25
CA PHE A 53 -4.77 -6.31 0.25
C PHE A 53 -3.38 -6.32 0.87
N GLN A 54 -2.36 -6.35 0.03
CA GLN A 54 -0.98 -6.35 0.47
C GLN A 54 -0.35 -4.99 0.24
N VAL A 55 0.43 -4.51 1.19
CA VAL A 55 1.33 -3.37 0.99
C VAL A 55 2.74 -3.89 0.80
N ILE A 56 3.44 -3.36 -0.20
CA ILE A 56 4.85 -3.59 -0.42
C ILE A 56 5.60 -2.30 -0.16
N ALA A 57 6.65 -2.40 0.64
CA ALA A 57 7.59 -1.32 0.88
C ALA A 57 8.92 -1.72 0.24
N THR A 58 9.40 -0.91 -0.69
CA THR A 58 10.67 -1.15 -1.38
C THR A 58 11.64 -0.04 -1.03
N ASP A 59 12.84 -0.40 -0.58
CA ASP A 59 13.89 0.56 -0.23
C ASP A 59 14.45 1.28 -1.48
N ASN A 60 15.34 2.25 -1.24
CA ASN A 60 16.06 2.97 -2.29
C ASN A 60 15.14 3.55 -3.38
N TYR A 61 14.05 4.20 -2.96
CA TYR A 61 13.04 4.76 -3.87
C TYR A 61 12.41 3.74 -4.84
N GLY A 62 12.26 2.48 -4.41
CA GLY A 62 11.63 1.44 -5.22
C GLY A 62 12.58 0.57 -6.02
N LYS A 63 13.90 0.67 -5.80
CA LYS A 63 14.93 0.00 -6.62
C LYS A 63 15.69 -1.12 -5.91
N GLY A 64 15.56 -1.28 -4.60
CA GLY A 64 16.24 -2.36 -3.89
C GLY A 64 15.28 -3.37 -3.28
N LEU A 65 15.51 -3.76 -2.02
CA LEU A 65 14.81 -4.86 -1.39
C LEU A 65 13.38 -4.48 -1.02
N SER A 66 12.50 -5.47 -1.07
CA SER A 66 11.06 -5.27 -0.85
C SER A 66 10.57 -6.11 0.32
N GLY A 67 9.91 -5.48 1.27
CA GLY A 67 9.10 -6.13 2.30
C GLY A 67 7.63 -6.11 1.93
N LYS A 68 6.85 -7.10 2.41
CA LYS A 68 5.40 -7.17 2.21
C LYS A 68 4.67 -7.34 3.54
N ALA A 69 3.47 -6.77 3.64
CA ALA A 69 2.57 -6.96 4.77
C ALA A 69 1.11 -7.07 4.28
N ASP A 70 0.32 -7.89 4.96
CA ASP A 70 -1.12 -8.02 4.71
C ASP A 70 -1.89 -6.97 5.52
N VAL A 71 -2.88 -6.33 4.90
CA VAL A 71 -3.82 -5.39 5.52
C VAL A 71 -5.23 -6.01 5.43
N LEU A 72 -5.97 -5.97 6.55
CA LEU A 72 -7.28 -6.61 6.72
C LEU A 72 -8.32 -5.61 7.26
#